data_AF-A0A9X0TMA2-F1
#
_entry.id   AF-A0A9X0TMA2-F1
#
_cell.length_a   1.000
_cell.length_b   1.000
_cell.length_c   1.000
_cell.angle_alpha   90.00
_cell.angle_beta   90.00
_cell.angle_gamma   90.00
#
_symmetry.space_group_name_H-M   'P 1'
#
loop_
_entity.id
_entity.type
_entity.pdbx_description
1 polymer ?
#
loop_
_entity_poly.entity_id
_entity_poly.type
_entity_poly.pdbx_seq_one_letter_code
_entity_poly.pdbx_strand_id
1 'polypeptide(L)' 'MKKQFLTIKEMQILTGVSKSKATSIARDLNKELEEDGFVAIRGKIPIQLAREKFPYNDLSDEAIKELEEQACKI' A
#
# COMPACT_ATOMS: atom_id res chain seq x y z
N MET A 1 9.02 -10.26 11.63
CA MET A 1 9.40 -8.85 11.41
C MET A 1 8.12 -8.10 11.05
N LYS A 2 7.82 -6.94 11.67
CA LYS A 2 6.58 -6.21 11.36
C LYS A 2 6.72 -5.53 10.00
N LYS A 3 5.83 -5.86 9.06
CA LYS A 3 5.81 -5.25 7.73
C LYS A 3 5.62 -3.74 7.86
N GLN A 4 6.37 -2.97 7.08
CA GLN A 4 6.33 -1.50 7.09
C GLN A 4 5.76 -0.91 5.79
N PHE A 5 5.74 -1.70 4.71
CA PHE A 5 5.37 -1.22 3.38
C PHE A 5 4.38 -2.17 2.71
N LEU A 6 3.40 -1.62 2.03
CA LEU A 6 2.55 -2.31 1.07
C LEU A 6 3.18 -2.26 -0.32
N THR A 7 3.12 -3.37 -1.03
CA THR A 7 3.50 -3.48 -2.44
C THR A 7 2.32 -3.16 -3.36
N ILE A 8 2.57 -2.97 -4.65
CA ILE A 8 1.49 -2.80 -5.65
C ILE A 8 0.50 -3.96 -5.63
N LYS A 9 0.97 -5.20 -5.50
CA LYS A 9 0.08 -6.37 -5.44
C LYS A 9 -0.87 -6.29 -4.24
N GLU A 10 -0.33 -5.94 -3.07
CA GLU A 10 -1.13 -5.80 -1.86
C GLU A 10 -2.11 -4.63 -1.95
N MET A 11 -1.70 -3.53 -2.58
CA MET A 11 -2.61 -2.42 -2.88
C MET A 11 -3.75 -2.84 -3.81
N GLN A 12 -3.50 -3.70 -4.79
CA GLN A 12 -4.57 -4.24 -5.65
C GLN A 12 -5.57 -5.05 -4.86
N ILE A 13 -5.09 -5.93 -3.96
CA ILE A 13 -5.94 -6.78 -3.13
C ILE A 13 -6.73 -5.91 -2.15
N LEU A 14 -6.06 -5.00 -1.44
CA LEU A 14 -6.64 -4.09 -0.47
C LEU A 14 -7.78 -3.24 -1.07
N THR A 15 -7.57 -2.71 -2.28
CA THR A 15 -8.50 -1.76 -2.91
C THR A 15 -9.43 -2.41 -3.95
N GLY A 16 -9.20 -3.66 -4.32
CA GLY A 16 -9.96 -4.38 -5.35
C GLY A 16 -9.77 -3.83 -6.78
N VAL A 17 -8.71 -3.05 -7.04
CA VAL A 17 -8.50 -2.39 -8.34
C VAL A 17 -7.48 -3.12 -9.23
N SER A 18 -7.47 -2.74 -10.51
CA SER A 18 -6.49 -3.24 -11.48
C SER A 18 -5.05 -2.84 -11.11
N LYS A 19 -4.06 -3.59 -11.62
CA LYS A 19 -2.63 -3.30 -11.42
C LYS A 19 -2.25 -1.89 -11.87
N SER A 20 -2.78 -1.45 -13.00
CA SER A 20 -2.53 -0.09 -13.51
C SER A 20 -3.06 0.96 -12.55
N LYS A 21 -4.28 0.80 -12.03
CA LYS A 21 -4.88 1.73 -11.08
C LYS A 21 -4.17 1.74 -9.74
N ALA A 22 -3.80 0.58 -9.20
CA ALA A 22 -3.01 0.48 -7.97
C ALA A 22 -1.63 1.14 -8.12
N THR A 23 -1.01 1.00 -9.30
CA THR A 23 0.26 1.67 -9.61
C THR A 23 0.09 3.18 -9.67
N SER A 24 -1.00 3.68 -10.28
CA SER A 24 -1.31 5.12 -10.28
C SER A 24 -1.49 5.66 -8.86
N ILE A 25 -2.32 5.01 -8.05
CA ILE A 25 -2.53 5.37 -6.63
C ILE A 25 -1.20 5.44 -5.89
N ALA A 26 -0.34 4.42 -6.05
CA ALA A 26 0.94 4.39 -5.38
C ALA A 26 1.89 5.52 -5.84
N ARG A 27 1.81 5.94 -7.10
CA ARG A 27 2.60 7.07 -7.61
C ARG A 27 2.09 8.40 -7.06
N ASP A 28 0.78 8.58 -6.98
CA ASP A 28 0.17 9.80 -6.46
C ASP A 28 0.53 9.98 -4.97
N LEU A 29 0.42 8.91 -4.17
CA LEU A 29 0.81 8.93 -2.76
C LEU A 29 2.31 9.14 -2.55
N ASN A 30 3.16 8.56 -3.40
CA ASN A 30 4.59 8.81 -3.34
C ASN A 30 4.94 10.26 -3.71
N LYS A 31 4.19 10.88 -4.63
CA LYS A 31 4.36 12.30 -4.97
C LYS A 31 3.99 13.20 -3.80
N GLU A 32 2.88 12.90 -3.10
CA GLU A 32 2.51 13.61 -1.87
C GLU A 32 3.60 13.49 -0.80
N LEU A 33 4.17 12.28 -0.61
CA LEU A 33 5.30 12.09 0.32
C LEU A 33 6.52 12.93 -0.05
N GLU A 34 6.88 12.99 -1.33
CA GLU A 34 7.99 13.79 -1.82
C GLU A 34 7.72 15.30 -1.64
N GLU A 35 6.48 15.75 -1.86
CA GLU A 35 6.05 17.13 -1.65
C GLU A 35 6.11 17.54 -0.16
N ASP A 36 5.80 16.62 0.74
CA ASP A 36 5.94 16.79 2.18
C ASP A 36 7.41 16.69 2.67
N GLY A 37 8.36 16.46 1.77
CA GLY A 37 9.80 16.38 2.04
C GLY A 37 10.29 15.01 2.54
N PHE A 38 9.47 13.96 2.41
CA PHE A 38 9.84 12.59 2.75
C PHE A 38 10.44 11.82 1.57
N VAL A 39 11.18 10.76 1.89
CA VAL A 39 11.71 9.83 0.88
C VAL A 39 10.63 8.82 0.48
N ALA A 40 10.22 8.85 -0.78
CA ALA A 40 9.32 7.85 -1.36
C ALA A 40 10.09 6.70 -2.02
N ILE A 41 9.56 5.48 -1.90
CA ILE A 41 10.14 4.29 -2.55
C ILE A 41 9.18 3.81 -3.63
N ARG A 42 9.62 3.80 -4.88
CA ARG A 42 8.77 3.40 -6.02
C ARG A 42 8.20 1.99 -5.81
N GLY A 43 6.87 1.88 -5.97
CA GLY A 43 6.15 0.61 -5.86
C GLY A 43 5.94 0.12 -4.42
N LYS A 44 6.31 0.93 -3.42
CA LYS A 44 6.07 0.68 -2.01
C LYS A 44 5.35 1.87 -1.38
N ILE A 45 4.40 1.59 -0.49
CA ILE A 45 3.65 2.59 0.25
C ILE A 45 3.83 2.31 1.74
N PRO A 46 4.26 3.27 2.57
CA PRO A 46 4.30 3.09 4.02
C PRO A 46 2.91 2.70 4.54
N ILE A 47 2.83 1.65 5.37
CA ILE A 47 1.55 1.19 5.94
C ILE A 47 0.87 2.29 6.76
N GLN A 48 1.67 3.12 7.44
CA GLN A 48 1.17 4.27 8.19
C GLN A 48 0.41 5.25 7.29
N LEU A 49 0.98 5.58 6.13
CA LEU A 49 0.33 6.45 5.13
C LEU A 49 -0.92 5.78 4.55
N ALA A 50 -0.85 4.48 4.27
CA ALA A 50 -2.01 3.74 3.77
C ALA A 50 -3.16 3.75 4.79
N ARG A 51 -2.89 3.60 6.09
CA ARG A 51 -3.90 3.69 7.15
C ARG A 51 -4.58 5.06 7.20
N GLU A 52 -3.82 6.12 6.97
CA GLU A 52 -4.35 7.48 6.94
C GLU A 52 -5.21 7.74 5.70
N LYS A 53 -4.75 7.30 4.52
CA LYS A 53 -5.39 7.57 3.23
C LYS A 53 -6.56 6.62 2.92
N PHE A 54 -6.58 5.45 3.55
CA PHE A 54 -7.62 4.43 3.41
C PHE A 54 -8.26 4.08 4.76
N PRO A 55 -8.93 5.04 5.43
CA PRO A 55 -9.45 4.86 6.79
C PRO A 55 -10.58 3.82 6.89
N TYR A 56 -11.21 3.46 5.77
CA TYR A 56 -12.28 2.47 5.70
C TYR A 56 -11.80 1.06 5.34
N ASN A 57 -10.51 0.90 5.03
CA ASN A 57 -9.93 -0.40 4.73
C ASN A 57 -9.35 -1.02 6.01
N ASP A 58 -9.52 -2.34 6.17
CA ASP A 58 -8.89 -3.05 7.27
C ASP A 58 -7.39 -3.19 7.00
N LEU A 59 -6.61 -2.45 7.78
CA LEU A 59 -5.15 -2.45 7.80
C LEU A 59 -4.64 -2.82 9.21
N SER A 60 -5.40 -3.65 9.93
CA SER A 60 -4.94 -4.35 11.14
C SER A 60 -3.71 -5.21 10.85
N ASP A 61 -2.98 -5.58 11.89
CA ASP A 61 -1.77 -6.39 11.72
C ASP A 61 -2.13 -7.79 11.16
N GLU A 62 -3.32 -8.29 11.49
CA GLU A 62 -3.93 -9.51 10.94
C GLU A 62 -4.22 -9.37 9.44
N ALA A 63 -4.93 -8.31 9.04
CA ALA A 63 -5.25 -8.05 7.63
C ALA A 63 -3.99 -7.87 6.77
N ILE A 64 -2.96 -7.19 7.29
CA ILE A 64 -1.68 -7.04 6.57
C ILE A 64 -1.03 -8.40 6.31
N LYS A 65 -1.09 -9.32 7.27
CA LYS A 65 -0.56 -10.67 7.10
C LYS A 65 -1.35 -11.45 6.04
N GLU A 66 -2.67 -11.33 6.04
CA GLU A 66 -3.53 -11.94 5.02
C GLU A 66 -3.23 -11.40 3.62
N LEU A 67 -3.06 -10.07 3.47
CA LEU A 67 -2.68 -9.45 2.20
C LEU A 67 -1.35 -9.98 1.68
N GLU A 68 -0.36 -10.15 2.55
CA GLU A 68 0.95 -10.71 2.20
C GLU A 68 0.84 -12.16 1.73
N GLU A 69 0.07 -12.99 2.45
CA GLU A 69 -0.19 -14.38 2.08
C GLU A 69 -0.94 -14.50 0.75
N GLN A 70 -1.94 -13.64 0.51
CA GLN A 70 -2.68 -13.60 -0.74
C GLN A 70 -1.80 -13.13 -1.91
N ALA A 71 -0.96 -12.11 -1.70
CA ALA A 71 -0.05 -11.61 -2.73
C ALA A 71 1.04 -12.63 -3.14
N CYS A 72 1.37 -13.58 -2.26
CA CYS A 72 2.30 -14.68 -2.55
C CYS A 72 1.67 -15.79 -3.41
N LYS A 73 0.34 -15.95 -3.35
CA LYS A 73 -0.41 -16.98 -4.07
C LYS A 73 -0.77 -16.60 -5.52
N ILE A 74 -0.45 -15.38 -5.95
CA ILE A 74 -0.79 -14.79 -7.26
C ILE A 74 0.49 -14.36 -7.99
#